data_AF-I0ETR0-F1
#
_entry.id   AF-I0ETR0-F1
#
_cell.length_a   1.000
_cell.length_b   1.000
_cell.length_c   1.000
_cell.angle_alpha   90.00
_cell.angle_beta   90.00
_cell.angle_gamma   90.00
#
_symmetry.space_group_name_H-M   'P 1'
#
loop_
_entity.id
_entity.type
_entity.pdbx_description
1 polymer ?
#
loop_
_entity_poly.entity_id
_entity_poly.type
_entity_poly.pdbx_seq_one_letter_code
_entity_poly.pdbx_strand_id
1 'polypeptide(L)'
;MHCSYHSKKNAQQNEFIHMAVAEYIGHDHNGRLIYDKQGNIKDETINILNEIKDKNLEKKYTFEIEAKQVVERDILIPRYYS
;
A
#
# COMPACT_ATOMS: atom_id res chain seq x y z
N MET A 1 21.82 5.07 8.17
CA MET A 1 20.54 4.91 8.89
C MET A 1 20.11 3.47 8.68
N HIS A 2 20.34 2.61 9.68
CA HIS A 2 20.15 1.15 9.58
C HIS A 2 18.85 0.83 10.33
N CYS A 3 17.78 0.52 9.60
CA CYS A 3 16.50 0.14 10.22
C CYS A 3 16.47 -1.39 10.33
N SER A 4 16.63 -1.89 11.55
CA SER A 4 16.80 -3.31 11.86
C SER A 4 15.47 -4.06 11.77
N TYR A 5 15.41 -5.08 10.91
CA TYR A 5 14.32 -6.05 10.81
C TYR A 5 14.32 -6.98 12.04
N HIS A 6 13.42 -6.74 13.01
CA HIS A 6 13.16 -7.68 14.10
C HIS A 6 11.80 -8.35 13.88
N SER A 7 11.81 -9.48 13.16
CA SER A 7 10.68 -10.40 13.14
C SER A 7 10.52 -10.99 14.55
N LYS A 8 9.36 -10.81 15.21
CA LYS A 8 9.01 -11.60 16.41
C LYS A 8 9.16 -13.08 16.04
N LYS A 9 10.17 -13.76 16.60
CA LYS A 9 10.35 -15.21 16.44
C LYS A 9 9.03 -15.89 16.82
N ASN A 10 8.43 -16.65 15.89
CA ASN A 10 7.18 -17.44 15.98
C ASN A 10 5.83 -16.79 15.60
N ALA A 11 5.75 -15.58 15.04
CA ALA A 11 4.52 -15.17 14.36
C ALA A 11 4.50 -15.71 12.92
N GLN A 12 3.54 -16.58 12.58
CA GLN A 12 3.39 -17.07 11.21
C GLN A 12 3.16 -15.88 10.28
N GLN A 13 4.07 -15.71 9.32
CA GLN A 13 3.94 -14.70 8.28
C GLN A 13 2.85 -15.15 7.31
N ASN A 14 1.89 -14.27 7.01
CA ASN A 14 0.87 -14.54 6.00
C ASN A 14 1.55 -14.95 4.68
N GLU A 15 0.98 -15.94 4.00
CA GLU A 15 1.50 -16.44 2.72
C GLU A 15 1.52 -15.35 1.65
N PHE A 16 0.49 -14.49 1.68
CA PHE A 16 0.34 -13.34 0.80
C PHE A 16 0.40 -12.03 1.59
N ILE A 17 0.98 -11.01 0.95
CA ILE A 17 1.01 -9.63 1.42
C ILE A 17 0.14 -8.81 0.47
N HIS A 18 -0.86 -8.13 1.02
CA HIS A 18 -1.70 -7.20 0.27
C HIS A 18 -0.97 -5.87 0.11
N MET A 19 -0.86 -5.42 -1.14
CA MET A 19 -0.20 -4.18 -1.53
C MET A 19 -1.25 -3.26 -2.15
N ALA A 20 -1.08 -1.95 -1.96
CA ALA A 20 -1.84 -0.92 -2.65
C ALA A 20 -0.90 0.18 -3.14
N VAL A 21 -1.19 0.75 -4.31
CA VAL A 21 -0.41 1.83 -4.90
C VAL A 21 -1.34 2.97 -5.29
N ALA A 22 -0.96 4.18 -4.86
CA ALA A 22 -1.59 5.43 -5.27
C ALA A 22 -0.55 6.29 -5.99
N GLU A 23 -0.92 6.87 -7.13
CA GLU A 23 -0.15 7.93 -7.78
C GLU A 23 -0.42 9.29 -7.14
N TYR A 24 -1.65 9.51 -6.64
CA TYR A 24 -2.06 10.77 -6.02
C TYR A 24 -2.83 10.54 -4.72
N ILE A 25 -2.44 11.32 -3.69
CA ILE A 25 -3.00 11.26 -2.33
C ILE A 25 -3.70 12.58 -1.94
N GLY A 26 -4.15 13.34 -2.93
CA GLY A 26 -4.82 14.63 -2.78
C GLY A 26 -3.88 15.81 -2.60
N HIS A 27 -2.64 15.61 -2.15
CA HIS A 27 -1.71 16.71 -1.82
C HIS A 27 -0.29 16.47 -2.35
N ASP A 28 0.44 17.56 -2.61
CA ASP A 28 1.85 17.53 -2.97
C ASP A 28 2.77 17.41 -1.73
N HIS A 29 4.09 17.36 -1.95
CA HIS A 29 5.09 17.26 -0.88
C HIS A 29 5.10 18.44 0.10
N ASN A 30 4.46 19.57 -0.25
CA ASN A 30 4.30 20.74 0.60
C ASN A 30 2.92 20.79 1.27
N GLY A 31 2.08 19.77 1.10
CA GLY A 31 0.73 19.72 1.63
C GLY A 31 -0.28 20.57 0.84
N ARG A 32 0.04 21.01 -0.38
CA ARG A 32 -0.91 21.74 -1.23
C ARG A 32 -1.77 20.76 -2.00
N LEU A 33 -3.07 21.06 -2.12
CA LEU A 33 -4.01 20.24 -2.85
C LEU A 33 -3.63 20.12 -4.34
N ILE A 34 -3.71 18.90 -4.87
CA ILE A 34 -3.52 18.59 -6.28
C ILE A 34 -4.90 18.42 -6.90
N TYR A 35 -5.15 19.11 -8.00
CA TYR A 35 -6.42 19.08 -8.71
C TYR A 35 -6.28 18.46 -10.11
N ASP A 36 -7.36 17.85 -10.60
CA ASP A 36 -7.51 17.45 -11.99
C ASP A 36 -7.86 18.67 -12.88
N LYS A 37 -8.06 18.44 -14.17
CA LYS A 37 -8.42 19.52 -15.11
C LYS A 37 -9.84 20.05 -14.90
N GLN A 38 -10.67 19.31 -14.16
CA GLN A 38 -12.07 19.60 -13.85
C GLN A 38 -12.22 20.30 -12.48
N GLY A 39 -11.14 20.45 -11.72
CA GLY A 39 -11.13 21.07 -10.40
C GLY A 39 -11.41 20.12 -9.23
N ASN A 40 -11.46 18.80 -9.46
CA ASN A 40 -11.60 17.82 -8.37
C ASN A 40 -10.23 17.48 -7.77
N ILE A 41 -10.20 17.15 -6.49
CA ILE A 41 -8.98 16.72 -5.80
C ILE A 41 -8.54 15.36 -6.35
N LYS A 42 -7.27 15.26 -6.75
CA LYS A 42 -6.67 13.98 -7.20
C LYS A 42 -6.32 13.12 -5.98
N ASP A 43 -7.29 12.37 -5.49
CA ASP A 43 -7.10 11.45 -4.37
C ASP A 43 -7.64 10.06 -4.73
N GLU A 44 -6.72 9.10 -4.84
CA GLU A 44 -7.04 7.72 -5.21
C GLU A 44 -7.33 6.83 -3.97
N THR A 45 -7.18 7.38 -2.76
CA THR A 45 -7.37 6.64 -1.51
C THR A 45 -8.77 6.05 -1.41
N ILE A 46 -9.79 6.79 -1.85
CA ILE A 46 -11.18 6.31 -1.86
C ILE A 46 -11.35 5.12 -2.81
N ASN A 47 -10.71 5.16 -3.98
CA ASN A 47 -10.79 4.07 -4.96
C ASN A 47 -10.12 2.80 -4.42
N ILE A 48 -8.94 2.94 -3.80
CA ILE A 48 -8.25 1.84 -3.13
C ILE A 48 -9.14 1.24 -2.02
N LEU A 49 -9.74 2.08 -1.18
CA LEU A 49 -10.63 1.61 -0.12
C LEU A 49 -11.85 0.87 -0.68
N ASN A 50 -12.38 1.31 -1.81
CA ASN A 50 -13.49 0.64 -2.49
C ASN A 50 -13.07 -0.72 -3.05
N GLU A 51 -11.89 -0.83 -3.68
CA GLU A 51 -11.36 -2.13 -4.14
C GLU A 51 -11.11 -3.11 -2.98
N ILE A 52 -10.64 -2.63 -1.83
CA ILE A 52 -10.41 -3.48 -0.66
C ILE A 52 -11.75 -4.00 -0.10
N LYS A 53 -12.80 -3.17 -0.13
CA LYS A 53 -14.12 -3.51 0.41
C LYS A 53 -14.94 -4.38 -0.54
N ASP A 54 -14.91 -4.09 -1.84
CA ASP A 54 -15.67 -4.80 -2.85
C ASP A 54 -14.78 -5.71 -3.70
N LYS A 55 -14.92 -7.01 -3.48
CA LYS A 55 -14.14 -8.05 -4.15
C LYS A 55 -14.49 -8.23 -5.63
N ASN A 56 -15.58 -7.64 -6.11
CA ASN A 56 -16.02 -7.75 -7.50
C ASN A 56 -15.51 -6.61 -8.40
N LEU A 57 -14.87 -5.59 -7.81
CA LEU A 57 -14.24 -4.53 -8.58
C LEU A 57 -12.98 -5.05 -9.27
N GLU A 58 -12.73 -4.55 -10.48
CA GLU A 58 -11.47 -4.76 -11.17
C GLU A 58 -10.33 -4.18 -10.33
N LYS A 59 -9.37 -5.03 -9.96
CA LYS A 59 -8.22 -4.65 -9.14
C LYS A 59 -7.23 -3.83 -9.98
N LYS A 60 -7.28 -2.50 -9.85
CA LYS A 60 -6.35 -1.58 -10.51
C LYS A 60 -5.27 -1.09 -9.55
N TYR A 61 -5.66 -0.77 -8.31
CA TYR A 61 -4.76 -0.17 -7.32
C TYR A 61 -4.25 -1.16 -6.28
N THR A 62 -4.91 -2.32 -6.15
CA THR A 62 -4.58 -3.34 -5.15
C THR A 62 -4.07 -4.63 -5.80
N PHE A 63 -3.10 -5.28 -5.18
CA PHE A 63 -2.61 -6.59 -5.61
C PHE A 63 -2.04 -7.39 -4.45
N GLU A 64 -1.81 -8.67 -4.69
CA GLU A 64 -1.22 -9.59 -3.72
C GLU A 64 0.13 -10.08 -4.23
N ILE A 65 1.10 -10.19 -3.32
CA ILE A 65 2.41 -10.77 -3.60
C ILE A 65 2.72 -11.82 -2.54
N GLU A 66 3.32 -12.93 -2.97
CA GLU A 66 3.79 -13.94 -2.04
C GLU A 66 4.88 -13.37 -1.12
N ALA A 67 4.79 -13.67 0.18
CA ALA A 67 5.78 -13.21 1.15
C ALA A 67 7.21 -13.66 0.80
N LYS A 68 7.35 -14.81 0.12
CA LYS A 68 8.64 -15.31 -0.37
C LYS A 68 9.28 -14.36 -1.38
N GLN A 69 8.50 -13.86 -2.34
CA GLN A 69 9.00 -12.94 -3.37
C GLN A 69 9.43 -11.60 -2.78
N VAL A 70 8.76 -11.14 -1.72
CA VAL A 70 9.14 -9.92 -0.99
C VAL A 70 10.52 -10.07 -0.34
N VAL A 71 10.80 -11.23 0.26
CA VAL A 71 12.11 -11.54 0.86
C VAL A 71 13.19 -11.67 -0.24
N GLU A 72 12.89 -12.41 -1.31
CA GLU A 72 13.84 -12.59 -2.44
C GLU A 72 14.19 -11.28 -3.15
N ARG A 73 13.26 -10.32 -3.18
CA ARG A 73 13.43 -9.00 -3.82
C ARG A 73 13.91 -7.91 -2.87
N ASP A 74 14.25 -8.25 -1.63
CA ASP A 74 14.70 -7.32 -0.58
C ASP A 74 13.73 -6.13 -0.37
N ILE A 75 12.43 -6.39 -0.47
CA ILE A 75 11.39 -5.37 -0.28
C ILE A 75 11.14 -5.21 1.23
N LEU A 76 11.47 -4.04 1.76
CA LEU A 76 11.30 -3.72 3.18
C LEU A 76 9.87 -3.22 3.45
N ILE A 77 9.12 -3.97 4.25
CA ILE A 77 7.75 -3.64 4.64
C ILE A 77 7.72 -3.33 6.15
N PRO A 78 7.38 -2.10 6.56
CA PRO A 78 7.22 -1.76 7.96
C PRO A 78 6.14 -2.62 8.61
N ARG A 79 6.43 -3.16 9.80
CA ARG A 79 5.45 -3.89 10.62
C ARG A 79 5.18 -3.15 11.91
N TYR A 80 3.89 -2.98 12.19
CA TYR A 80 3.42 -2.52 13.48
C TYR A 80 3.16 -3.75 14.35
N TYR A 81 3.87 -3.84 15.48
CA TYR A 81 3.56 -4.80 16.53
C TYR A 81 2.72 -4.05 17.57
N SER A 82 1.42 -4.37 17.63
CA SER A 82 0.57 -4.04 18.78
C SER A 82 0.87 -4.97 19.95
#